data_AF-A0A370Q549-F1
#
_entry.id   AF-A0A370Q549-F1
#
_cell.length_a   1.000
_cell.length_b   1.000
_cell.length_c   1.000
_cell.angle_alpha   90.00
_cell.angle_beta   90.00
_cell.angle_gamma   90.00
#
_symmetry.space_group_name_H-M   'P 1'
#
loop_
_entity.id
_entity.type
_entity.pdbx_description
1 polymer ?
#
loop_
_entity_poly.entity_id
_entity_poly.type
_entity_poly.pdbx_seq_one_letter_code
_entity_poly.pdbx_strand_id
1 'polypeptide(L)'
;MTNRFLVFLISIFLFSCSSDDMGDSDNRDSSVNIIEITNVTSNSARIEATVEGANISEKGIVWGMTSNPTIENAENVSKGNGTGSFTAAISGLTAATEYFVRAYSINNGETLYSNNENFITNQSCPQENVYSGQVELNTQDDVNNFGANNYCEISGDLIIGYYNFSPPIEDLSPLSSLTKVNELLIYGNHNLTNLSGLENIHTVERLIGVTQCHGLTSLDELSNITGELEYLSIIDNQNIENFDGLIGITKVREDIRIVENHNLESILGLSGLQDVGDTLFVIDNNNLENLNGLENVTSVGNYLWIHNNASLKNIDGLSNVTYIRSITLQNNPELQNLVGLSNVSQVDSQLNIKKNNSLITLEGLSNISLENVDVEISNNSSLQNLDGLSSNNSVLEIAITSNANLKNISALSGMVEVFGSFKLRGSGLLENLDGLSNLQTVGTDFTITDVNMLTQFSGLSSLVSVGRDFSILENNVLQNLDSLENLIFVGDNFRITNNPTLTDFCGISNLVTNGTIEGNYQVSNNAFNPSEQNIIDGNCSQ
;
A
#
# COMPACT_ATOMS: atom_id res chain seq x y z
N MET A 1 71.15 43.49 26.42
CA MET A 1 70.65 42.31 27.16
C MET A 1 69.70 41.56 26.25
N THR A 2 69.91 40.24 26.19
CA THR A 2 69.08 39.17 25.61
C THR A 2 68.84 39.14 24.09
N ASN A 3 69.70 38.30 23.48
CA ASN A 3 69.77 37.75 22.14
C ASN A 3 68.46 37.21 21.56
N ARG A 4 68.28 37.46 20.26
CA ARG A 4 67.50 36.62 19.32
C ARG A 4 68.47 35.66 18.64
N PHE A 5 68.17 34.36 18.63
CA PHE A 5 68.69 33.42 17.65
C PHE A 5 67.59 32.43 17.26
N LEU A 6 67.45 32.27 15.95
CA LEU A 6 66.56 31.36 15.25
C LEU A 6 67.33 30.07 14.98
N VAL A 7 66.84 28.90 15.41
CA VAL A 7 67.27 27.59 14.88
C VAL A 7 66.09 26.61 14.88
N PHE A 8 65.88 26.02 13.70
CA PHE A 8 65.01 24.89 13.37
C PHE A 8 65.40 23.60 14.10
N LEU A 9 64.43 22.77 14.49
CA LEU A 9 64.66 21.32 14.63
C LEU A 9 63.34 20.53 14.49
N ILE A 10 63.28 19.75 13.42
CA ILE A 10 62.33 18.68 13.15
C ILE A 10 62.93 17.37 13.70
N SER A 11 62.05 16.42 14.05
CA SER A 11 62.22 14.95 14.17
C SER A 11 62.44 14.37 15.58
N ILE A 12 61.97 13.17 15.95
CA ILE A 12 61.04 12.13 15.46
C ILE A 12 60.84 11.20 16.67
N PHE A 13 59.64 10.63 16.81
CA PHE A 13 59.20 9.44 17.55
C PHE A 13 60.14 8.73 18.55
N LEU A 14 59.64 8.59 19.78
CA LEU A 14 59.79 7.35 20.55
C LEU A 14 58.41 6.84 20.96
N PHE A 15 57.97 5.77 20.32
CA PHE A 15 56.90 4.90 20.80
C PHE A 15 57.38 4.22 22.08
N SER A 16 56.63 4.39 23.17
CA SER A 16 56.64 3.48 24.30
C SER A 16 55.19 3.10 24.58
N CYS A 17 54.82 1.90 24.14
CA CYS A 17 53.58 1.26 24.58
C CYS A 17 53.82 0.68 25.97
N SER A 18 53.06 1.16 26.96
CA SER A 18 52.61 0.31 28.06
C SER A 18 51.10 0.18 27.95
N SER A 19 50.66 -1.02 27.59
CA SER A 19 49.30 -1.51 27.74
C SER A 19 48.89 -1.48 29.22
N ASP A 20 47.79 -0.79 29.51
CA ASP A 20 46.69 -1.22 30.40
C ASP A 20 45.85 0.02 30.79
N ASP A 21 44.75 0.27 30.06
CA ASP A 21 43.42 0.28 30.67
C ASP A 21 42.33 0.26 29.59
N MET A 22 41.48 -0.75 29.66
CA MET A 22 40.22 -0.84 28.92
C MET A 22 39.21 0.09 29.62
N GLY A 23 38.76 1.12 28.92
CA GLY A 23 37.70 1.99 29.42
C GLY A 23 37.55 3.30 28.65
N ASP A 24 37.67 3.29 27.32
CA ASP A 24 37.17 4.40 26.51
C ASP A 24 35.70 4.08 26.19
N SER A 25 34.81 4.42 27.13
CA SER A 25 33.39 4.52 26.83
C SER A 25 33.25 5.63 25.80
N ASP A 26 32.82 5.26 24.59
CA ASP A 26 32.41 6.10 23.47
C ASP A 26 31.82 7.44 23.97
N ASN A 27 32.67 8.46 24.14
CA ASN A 27 32.25 9.78 24.58
C ASN A 27 31.72 10.53 23.36
N ARG A 28 30.61 10.04 22.81
CA ARG A 28 29.73 10.90 22.02
C ARG A 28 29.16 11.91 23.01
N ASP A 29 29.59 13.17 22.87
CA ASP A 29 29.05 14.27 23.65
C ASP A 29 27.52 14.22 23.57
N SER A 30 26.87 13.93 24.70
CA SER A 30 25.42 13.76 24.70
C SER A 30 24.81 15.12 24.44
N SER A 31 23.94 15.21 23.44
CA SER A 31 23.30 16.48 23.08
C SER A 31 21.81 16.29 22.89
N VAL A 32 21.07 17.34 23.21
CA VAL A 32 19.61 17.40 23.06
C VAL A 32 19.28 18.73 22.41
N ASN A 33 18.56 18.70 21.30
CA ASN A 33 18.20 19.91 20.55
C ASN A 33 16.75 19.86 20.12
N ILE A 34 16.05 20.99 20.19
CA ILE A 34 14.80 21.19 19.45
C ILE A 34 15.18 21.50 18.01
N ILE A 35 14.55 20.82 17.06
CA ILE A 35 14.70 21.03 15.63
C ILE A 35 13.72 22.11 15.18
N GLU A 36 12.43 21.96 15.49
CA GLU A 36 11.39 22.92 15.14
C GLU A 36 10.19 22.90 16.11
N ILE A 37 9.42 23.99 16.08
CA ILE A 37 8.12 24.13 16.72
C ILE A 37 7.10 24.48 15.63
N THR A 38 6.11 23.63 15.42
CA THR A 38 5.10 23.75 14.35
C THR A 38 3.70 23.47 14.87
N ASN A 39 2.67 23.72 14.05
CA ASN A 39 1.25 23.49 14.37
C ASN A 39 0.80 24.06 15.73
N VAL A 40 1.24 25.28 16.02
CA VAL A 40 0.82 25.99 17.23
C VAL A 40 -0.64 26.40 17.06
N THR A 41 -1.53 25.81 17.87
CA THR A 41 -2.95 26.14 17.92
C THR A 41 -3.27 26.97 19.16
N SER A 42 -4.56 27.19 19.43
CA SER A 42 -5.00 27.81 20.68
C SER A 42 -4.85 26.91 21.91
N ASN A 43 -4.61 25.60 21.72
CA ASN A 43 -4.50 24.65 22.83
C ASN A 43 -3.38 23.60 22.70
N SER A 44 -2.58 23.66 21.63
CA SER A 44 -1.58 22.63 21.32
C SER A 44 -0.41 23.19 20.53
N ALA A 45 0.67 22.41 20.44
CA ALA A 45 1.79 22.61 19.53
C ALA A 45 2.49 21.28 19.22
N ARG A 46 3.27 21.22 18.14
CA ARG A 46 4.11 20.07 17.78
C ARG A 46 5.58 20.46 17.88
N ILE A 47 6.37 19.64 18.54
CA ILE A 47 7.78 19.90 18.84
C ILE A 47 8.63 18.75 18.31
N GLU A 48 9.46 19.02 17.32
CA GLU A 48 10.46 18.07 16.83
C GLU A 48 11.80 18.30 17.54
N ALA A 49 12.45 17.22 17.96
CA ALA A 49 13.70 17.27 18.68
C ALA A 49 14.59 16.06 18.33
N THR A 50 15.88 16.16 18.65
CA THR A 50 16.84 15.07 18.50
C THR A 50 17.71 14.91 19.75
N VAL A 51 18.10 13.65 20.00
CA VAL A 51 18.97 13.26 21.10
C VAL A 51 20.12 12.41 20.57
N GLU A 52 21.34 12.83 20.85
CA GLU A 52 22.59 12.11 20.58
C GLU A 52 23.22 11.69 21.92
N GLY A 53 23.95 10.57 21.95
CA GLY A 53 24.64 10.09 23.15
C GLY A 53 24.61 8.57 23.29
N ALA A 54 24.79 8.07 24.51
CA ALA A 54 24.72 6.66 24.85
C ALA A 54 23.91 6.46 26.13
N ASN A 55 23.28 5.28 26.30
CA ASN A 55 22.52 4.91 27.51
C ASN A 55 21.37 5.86 27.88
N ILE A 56 20.70 6.44 26.88
CA ILE A 56 19.51 7.26 27.09
C ILE A 56 18.37 6.39 27.61
N SER A 57 18.07 6.49 28.90
CA SER A 57 16.99 5.75 29.55
C SER A 57 15.62 6.36 29.26
N GLU A 58 15.58 7.66 28.96
CA GLU A 58 14.36 8.39 28.60
C GLU A 58 14.68 9.64 27.77
N LYS A 59 13.81 10.00 26.82
CA LYS A 59 13.81 11.27 26.12
C LYS A 59 12.40 11.84 26.02
N GLY A 60 12.27 13.15 25.92
CA GLY A 60 10.96 13.78 25.82
C GLY A 60 10.99 15.29 25.65
N ILE A 61 9.82 15.90 25.77
CA ILE A 61 9.63 17.36 25.74
C ILE A 61 9.07 17.81 27.09
N VAL A 62 9.55 18.95 27.60
CA VAL A 62 9.04 19.63 28.79
C VAL A 62 8.64 21.06 28.42
N TRP A 63 7.49 21.54 28.91
CA TRP A 63 6.97 22.87 28.63
C TRP A 63 6.28 23.51 29.82
N GLY A 64 6.35 24.84 29.91
CA GLY A 64 5.66 25.61 30.94
C GLY A 64 5.62 27.11 30.65
N MET A 65 4.84 27.87 31.41
CA MET A 65 4.71 29.34 31.23
C MET A 65 5.87 30.14 31.84
N THR A 66 6.89 29.45 32.38
CA THR A 66 8.10 30.04 32.96
C THR A 66 9.33 29.54 32.22
N SER A 67 10.29 30.42 31.98
CA SER A 67 11.52 30.09 31.25
C SER A 67 12.35 29.00 31.95
N ASN A 68 13.05 28.22 31.13
CA ASN A 68 13.82 27.05 31.52
C ASN A 68 13.02 25.98 32.26
N PRO A 69 11.93 25.46 31.66
CA PRO A 69 11.18 24.38 32.28
C PRO A 69 12.04 23.12 32.47
N THR A 70 11.72 22.34 33.49
CA THR A 70 12.38 21.08 33.88
C THR A 70 11.30 20.03 34.16
N ILE A 71 11.63 18.75 34.03
CA ILE A 71 10.65 17.66 34.23
C ILE A 71 10.02 17.64 35.64
N GLU A 72 10.63 18.34 36.61
CA GLU A 72 10.15 18.43 38.00
C GLU A 72 9.18 19.61 38.23
N ASN A 73 9.30 20.70 37.45
CA ASN A 73 8.59 21.95 37.71
C ASN A 73 7.54 22.32 36.64
N ALA A 74 7.38 21.49 35.62
CA ALA A 74 6.59 21.79 34.43
C ALA A 74 5.99 20.51 33.83
N GLU A 75 5.05 20.69 32.90
CA GLU A 75 4.44 19.57 32.20
C GLU A 75 5.46 18.94 31.23
N ASN A 76 5.39 17.63 31.05
CA ASN A 76 6.30 16.92 30.16
C ASN A 76 5.64 15.68 29.54
N VAL A 77 6.21 15.24 28.42
CA VAL A 77 5.79 14.04 27.70
C VAL A 77 7.03 13.22 27.34
N SER A 78 7.01 11.95 27.74
CA SER A 78 8.04 10.97 27.41
C SER A 78 7.84 10.40 26.01
N LYS A 79 8.94 10.18 25.28
CA LYS A 79 8.98 9.60 23.93
C LYS A 79 9.88 8.37 23.87
N GLY A 80 10.00 7.67 25.00
CA GLY A 80 10.71 6.41 25.12
C GLY A 80 12.21 6.61 25.37
N ASN A 81 13.00 5.59 25.04
CA ASN A 81 14.43 5.51 25.30
C ASN A 81 15.24 5.58 23.99
N GLY A 82 16.57 5.57 24.10
CA GLY A 82 17.49 5.58 22.95
C GLY A 82 17.70 6.96 22.32
N THR A 83 18.47 6.99 21.23
CA THR A 83 18.89 8.21 20.52
C THR A 83 18.04 8.47 19.28
N GLY A 84 18.38 9.52 18.52
CA GLY A 84 17.73 9.89 17.26
C GLY A 84 16.58 10.89 17.41
N SER A 85 16.14 11.42 16.28
CA SER A 85 15.02 12.38 16.19
C SER A 85 13.70 11.77 16.66
N PHE A 86 12.84 12.63 17.19
CA PHE A 86 11.50 12.29 17.63
C PHE A 86 10.60 13.52 17.62
N THR A 87 9.29 13.30 17.66
CA THR A 87 8.32 14.40 17.72
C THR A 87 7.33 14.21 18.87
N ALA A 88 6.92 15.32 19.49
CA ALA A 88 5.86 15.35 20.48
C ALA A 88 4.79 16.38 20.15
N ALA A 89 3.52 15.94 20.16
CA ALA A 89 2.38 16.84 20.28
C ALA A 89 2.14 17.12 21.76
N ILE A 90 2.02 18.41 22.10
CA ILE A 90 1.62 18.90 23.42
C ILE A 90 0.23 19.51 23.30
N SER A 91 -0.64 19.24 24.28
CA SER A 91 -2.05 19.66 24.28
C SER A 91 -2.47 20.16 25.66
N GLY A 92 -3.67 20.73 25.76
CA GLY A 92 -4.17 21.32 27.01
C GLY A 92 -3.56 22.68 27.33
N LEU A 93 -2.94 23.33 26.35
CA LEU A 93 -2.40 24.68 26.49
C LEU A 93 -3.52 25.72 26.60
N THR A 94 -3.21 26.84 27.24
CA THR A 94 -4.12 27.99 27.29
C THR A 94 -3.92 28.85 26.04
N ALA A 95 -5.02 29.34 25.45
CA ALA A 95 -4.98 30.21 24.27
C ALA A 95 -4.27 31.55 24.54
N ALA A 96 -3.71 32.17 23.50
CA ALA A 96 -3.01 33.46 23.57
C ALA A 96 -1.96 33.55 24.69
N THR A 97 -1.26 32.44 24.97
CA THR A 97 -0.34 32.29 26.10
C THR A 97 1.04 31.89 25.62
N GLU A 98 2.07 32.55 26.14
CA GLU A 98 3.47 32.20 25.89
C GLU A 98 3.87 30.97 26.71
N TYR A 99 4.47 30.00 26.03
CA TYR A 99 5.06 28.80 26.61
C TYR A 99 6.55 28.74 26.28
N PHE A 100 7.35 28.34 27.26
CA PHE A 100 8.73 27.96 27.11
C PHE A 100 8.83 26.45 27.01
N VAL A 101 9.69 25.94 26.14
CA VAL A 101 9.83 24.53 25.84
C VAL A 101 11.29 24.11 25.74
N ARG A 102 11.58 22.90 26.22
CA ARG A 102 12.89 22.25 26.08
C ARG A 102 12.67 20.78 25.73
N ALA A 103 13.53 20.24 24.88
CA ALA A 103 13.71 18.81 24.78
C ALA A 103 14.60 18.34 25.94
N TYR A 104 14.40 17.12 26.43
CA TYR A 104 15.23 16.53 27.47
C TYR A 104 15.63 15.09 27.13
N SER A 105 16.75 14.65 27.73
CA SER A 105 17.14 13.25 27.79
C SER A 105 17.64 12.91 29.19
N ILE A 106 17.48 11.66 29.59
CA ILE A 106 17.95 11.12 30.87
C ILE A 106 18.98 10.04 30.57
N ASN A 107 20.19 10.21 31.10
CA ASN A 107 21.28 9.25 31.01
C ASN A 107 21.81 8.97 32.42
N ASN A 108 21.78 7.71 32.84
CA ASN A 108 22.26 7.28 34.16
C ASN A 108 21.68 8.09 35.34
N GLY A 109 20.45 8.59 35.20
CA GLY A 109 19.76 9.40 36.22
C GLY A 109 20.05 10.90 36.18
N GLU A 110 20.93 11.37 35.28
CA GLU A 110 21.14 12.80 35.03
C GLU A 110 20.27 13.28 33.86
N THR A 111 19.61 14.42 34.02
CA THR A 111 18.79 15.03 32.96
C THR A 111 19.57 16.11 32.22
N LEU A 112 19.72 15.93 30.91
CA LEU A 112 20.22 16.93 30.00
C LEU A 112 19.04 17.60 29.28
N TYR A 113 19.14 18.90 29.04
CA TYR A 113 18.10 19.68 28.37
C TYR A 113 18.68 20.45 27.19
N SER A 114 17.86 20.66 26.16
CA SER A 114 18.18 21.57 25.06
C SER A 114 18.25 23.03 25.50
N ASN A 115 18.56 23.92 24.56
CA ASN A 115 18.28 25.34 24.70
C ASN A 115 16.80 25.59 25.00
N ASN A 116 16.53 26.71 25.67
CA ASN A 116 15.19 27.15 26.02
C ASN A 116 14.59 27.94 24.86
N GLU A 117 13.61 27.34 24.20
CA GLU A 117 12.83 27.96 23.13
C GLU A 117 11.47 28.42 23.69
N ASN A 118 10.74 29.24 22.93
CA ASN A 118 9.37 29.64 23.27
C ASN A 118 8.45 29.67 22.05
N PHE A 119 7.14 29.63 22.31
CA PHE A 119 6.09 29.88 21.33
C PHE A 119 4.87 30.50 22.02
N ILE A 120 3.99 31.15 21.26
CA ILE A 120 2.74 31.72 21.78
C ILE A 120 1.58 30.98 21.12
N THR A 121 0.68 30.41 21.92
CA THR A 121 -0.53 29.77 21.40
C THR A 121 -1.44 30.79 20.71
N ASN A 122 -2.18 30.34 19.69
CA ASN A 122 -3.11 31.20 18.98
C ASN A 122 -4.27 31.63 19.89
N GLN A 123 -5.00 32.69 19.51
CA GLN A 123 -6.28 32.98 20.14
C GLN A 123 -7.26 31.84 19.86
N SER A 124 -8.07 31.47 20.85
CA SER A 124 -9.23 30.60 20.63
C SER A 124 -10.27 31.34 19.82
N CYS A 125 -10.99 30.66 18.91
CA CYS A 125 -12.07 31.31 18.17
C CYS A 125 -13.15 31.82 19.14
N PRO A 126 -13.46 33.13 19.16
CA PRO A 126 -14.55 33.66 19.97
C PRO A 126 -15.85 32.95 19.58
N GLN A 127 -16.70 32.62 20.56
CA GLN A 127 -17.97 31.91 20.31
C GLN A 127 -18.88 32.64 19.30
N GLU A 128 -18.81 33.96 19.22
CA GLU A 128 -19.54 34.78 18.23
C GLU A 128 -19.01 34.62 16.80
N ASN A 129 -17.77 34.16 16.63
CA ASN A 129 -17.12 33.91 15.35
C ASN A 129 -17.10 32.41 14.99
N VAL A 130 -17.90 31.59 15.68
CA VAL A 130 -18.16 30.19 15.30
C VAL A 130 -19.45 30.12 14.50
N TYR A 131 -19.35 29.68 13.24
CA TYR A 131 -20.54 29.41 12.44
C TYR A 131 -21.14 28.04 12.80
N SER A 132 -22.44 28.04 13.09
CA SER A 132 -23.19 26.84 13.45
C SER A 132 -23.89 26.22 12.23
N GLY A 133 -23.47 25.02 11.82
CA GLY A 133 -24.05 24.27 10.70
C GLY A 133 -23.18 24.25 9.44
N GLN A 134 -23.75 23.68 8.37
CA GLN A 134 -23.13 23.56 7.05
C GLN A 134 -23.09 24.90 6.32
N VAL A 135 -22.00 25.13 5.59
CA VAL A 135 -21.74 26.30 4.74
C VAL A 135 -21.56 25.82 3.31
N GLU A 136 -22.38 26.32 2.40
CA GLU A 136 -22.26 26.09 0.96
C GLU A 136 -21.95 27.41 0.27
N LEU A 137 -20.78 27.49 -0.37
CA LEU A 137 -20.31 28.65 -1.13
C LEU A 137 -20.31 28.26 -2.59
N ASN A 138 -21.31 28.68 -3.36
CA ASN A 138 -21.47 28.25 -4.76
C ASN A 138 -20.96 29.29 -5.77
N THR A 139 -20.66 30.49 -5.31
CA THR A 139 -20.23 31.62 -6.13
C THR A 139 -19.13 32.42 -5.43
N GLN A 140 -18.35 33.19 -6.18
CA GLN A 140 -17.37 34.10 -5.59
C GLN A 140 -18.03 35.11 -4.63
N ASP A 141 -19.27 35.55 -4.90
CA ASP A 141 -20.01 36.43 -4.00
C ASP A 141 -20.33 35.73 -2.68
N ASP A 142 -20.65 34.44 -2.68
CA ASP A 142 -20.88 33.67 -1.45
C ASP A 142 -19.60 33.63 -0.60
N VAL A 143 -18.44 33.36 -1.24
CA VAL A 143 -17.13 33.36 -0.57
C VAL A 143 -16.82 34.72 0.04
N ASN A 144 -17.00 35.80 -0.73
CA ASN A 144 -16.76 37.16 -0.28
C ASN A 144 -17.68 37.55 0.88
N ASN A 145 -18.98 37.25 0.76
CA ASN A 145 -19.99 37.58 1.77
C ASN A 145 -19.78 36.77 3.06
N PHE A 146 -19.44 35.49 2.96
CA PHE A 146 -19.14 34.66 4.12
C PHE A 146 -17.87 35.16 4.82
N GLY A 147 -16.78 35.34 4.07
CA GLY A 147 -15.49 35.83 4.58
C GLY A 147 -15.59 37.19 5.28
N ALA A 148 -16.47 38.09 4.82
CA ALA A 148 -16.70 39.38 5.48
C ALA A 148 -17.19 39.29 6.93
N ASN A 149 -17.73 38.13 7.36
CA ASN A 149 -18.13 37.91 8.76
C ASN A 149 -16.95 37.55 9.69
N ASN A 150 -15.78 37.20 9.14
CA ASN A 150 -14.59 36.79 9.91
C ASN A 150 -14.86 35.63 10.88
N TYR A 151 -15.68 34.66 10.46
CA TYR A 151 -15.80 33.40 11.18
C TYR A 151 -14.43 32.70 11.19
N CYS A 152 -14.04 32.16 12.35
CA CYS A 152 -12.79 31.41 12.51
C CYS A 152 -13.00 29.91 12.64
N GLU A 153 -14.22 29.46 12.88
CA GLU A 153 -14.58 28.03 12.92
C GLU A 153 -15.93 27.79 12.26
N ILE A 154 -16.06 26.66 11.58
CA ILE A 154 -17.34 26.12 11.11
C ILE A 154 -17.53 24.78 11.80
N SER A 155 -18.61 24.67 12.58
CA SER A 155 -18.94 23.42 13.30
C SER A 155 -19.52 22.32 12.41
N GLY A 156 -20.01 22.68 11.22
CA GLY A 156 -20.41 21.75 10.17
C GLY A 156 -19.47 21.80 8.97
N ASP A 157 -20.00 21.41 7.82
CA ASP A 157 -19.21 21.18 6.62
C ASP A 157 -18.99 22.48 5.85
N LEU A 158 -17.78 22.68 5.32
CA LEU A 158 -17.49 23.74 4.38
C LEU A 158 -17.45 23.15 2.97
N ILE A 159 -18.45 23.51 2.17
CA ILE A 159 -18.59 23.09 0.77
C ILE A 159 -18.37 24.31 -0.14
N ILE A 160 -17.38 24.21 -1.00
CA ILE A 160 -16.92 25.28 -1.91
C ILE A 160 -17.14 24.80 -3.34
N GLY A 161 -18.13 25.35 -4.01
CA GLY A 161 -18.55 24.99 -5.36
C GLY A 161 -19.56 23.83 -5.39
N TYR A 162 -19.83 23.34 -6.59
CA TYR A 162 -20.86 22.35 -6.85
C TYR A 162 -20.42 21.37 -7.94
N TYR A 163 -20.85 20.11 -7.85
CA TYR A 163 -20.58 19.10 -8.88
C TYR A 163 -21.25 19.47 -10.21
N ASN A 164 -20.49 19.45 -11.30
CA ASN A 164 -20.98 19.53 -12.68
C ASN A 164 -21.66 20.86 -13.17
N PHE A 165 -21.55 22.03 -12.48
CA PHE A 165 -22.00 23.32 -13.06
C PHE A 165 -21.46 24.62 -12.38
N SER A 166 -21.41 25.71 -13.17
CA SER A 166 -20.80 27.08 -12.98
C SER A 166 -21.60 28.03 -12.05
N PRO A 167 -21.05 29.08 -11.37
CA PRO A 167 -19.87 29.94 -11.67
C PRO A 167 -18.58 29.57 -10.90
N PRO A 168 -17.39 29.72 -11.51
CA PRO A 168 -16.15 29.30 -10.86
C PRO A 168 -15.77 30.28 -9.76
N ILE A 169 -15.49 29.74 -8.57
CA ILE A 169 -14.76 30.45 -7.53
C ILE A 169 -13.30 30.51 -7.95
N GLU A 170 -12.70 31.69 -7.86
CA GLU A 170 -11.33 31.96 -8.31
C GLU A 170 -10.41 32.38 -7.16
N ASP A 171 -10.99 32.83 -6.04
CA ASP A 171 -10.26 33.40 -4.92
C ASP A 171 -10.88 32.94 -3.58
N LEU A 172 -10.12 32.20 -2.78
CA LEU A 172 -10.50 31.77 -1.44
C LEU A 172 -9.92 32.66 -0.34
N SER A 173 -9.16 33.71 -0.66
CA SER A 173 -8.53 34.60 0.32
C SER A 173 -9.49 35.21 1.35
N PRO A 174 -10.80 35.46 1.05
CA PRO A 174 -11.75 35.90 2.07
C PRO A 174 -11.96 34.89 3.21
N LEU A 175 -11.61 33.61 3.01
CA LEU A 175 -11.75 32.55 4.01
C LEU A 175 -10.55 32.43 4.96
N SER A 176 -9.53 33.28 4.82
CA SER A 176 -8.27 33.26 5.59
C SER A 176 -8.42 33.34 7.11
N SER A 177 -9.58 33.76 7.63
CA SER A 177 -9.85 33.73 9.07
C SER A 177 -10.13 32.34 9.63
N LEU A 178 -10.48 31.37 8.78
CA LEU A 178 -10.86 30.02 9.21
C LEU A 178 -9.66 29.25 9.73
N THR A 179 -9.88 28.56 10.85
CA THR A 179 -8.88 27.73 11.52
C THR A 179 -9.30 26.29 11.72
N LYS A 180 -10.61 26.02 11.70
CA LYS A 180 -11.19 24.70 11.89
C LYS A 180 -12.49 24.54 11.11
N VAL A 181 -12.65 23.38 10.50
CA VAL A 181 -13.91 22.93 9.86
C VAL A 181 -14.16 21.45 10.18
N ASN A 182 -15.41 20.99 10.10
CA ASN A 182 -15.71 19.55 10.21
C ASN A 182 -15.24 18.82 8.93
N GLU A 183 -15.66 19.33 7.78
CA GLU A 183 -15.29 18.85 6.45
C GLU A 183 -14.85 20.00 5.58
N LEU A 184 -13.89 19.72 4.70
CA LEU A 184 -13.44 20.62 3.65
C LEU A 184 -13.70 19.97 2.29
N LEU A 185 -14.70 20.49 1.58
CA LEU A 185 -15.14 20.01 0.28
C LEU A 185 -14.99 21.10 -0.77
N ILE A 186 -14.22 20.85 -1.81
CA ILE A 186 -13.95 21.80 -2.90
C ILE A 186 -14.26 21.13 -4.24
N TYR A 187 -15.28 21.61 -4.94
CA TYR A 187 -15.87 20.94 -6.10
C TYR A 187 -16.05 21.85 -7.30
N GLY A 188 -15.62 21.40 -8.48
CA GLY A 188 -15.98 22.00 -9.77
C GLY A 188 -15.41 23.40 -10.03
N ASN A 189 -14.43 23.85 -9.23
CA ASN A 189 -13.83 25.17 -9.34
C ASN A 189 -12.67 25.14 -10.35
N HIS A 190 -12.99 25.01 -11.64
CA HIS A 190 -11.99 24.83 -12.70
C HIS A 190 -11.03 26.03 -12.90
N ASN A 191 -11.41 27.25 -12.47
CA ASN A 191 -10.55 28.43 -12.57
C ASN A 191 -9.74 28.70 -11.29
N LEU A 192 -9.99 27.95 -10.21
CA LEU A 192 -9.23 28.09 -8.97
C LEU A 192 -7.82 27.52 -9.20
N THR A 193 -6.79 28.35 -9.01
CA THR A 193 -5.40 28.00 -9.33
C THR A 193 -4.55 27.62 -8.12
N ASN A 194 -4.98 28.03 -6.92
CA ASN A 194 -4.39 27.68 -5.64
C ASN A 194 -5.48 27.67 -4.56
N LEU A 195 -5.12 27.25 -3.35
CA LEU A 195 -6.02 27.24 -2.21
C LEU A 195 -5.73 28.41 -1.25
N SER A 196 -5.19 29.53 -1.76
CA SER A 196 -4.85 30.68 -0.94
C SER A 196 -6.08 31.22 -0.21
N GLY A 197 -5.96 31.39 1.10
CA GLY A 197 -7.06 31.64 2.03
C GLY A 197 -7.43 30.44 2.91
N LEU A 198 -6.90 29.24 2.66
CA LEU A 198 -7.12 28.06 3.51
C LEU A 198 -5.90 27.72 4.40
N GLU A 199 -4.82 28.49 4.33
CA GLU A 199 -3.54 28.23 5.03
C GLU A 199 -3.70 28.18 6.54
N ASN A 200 -4.68 28.88 7.09
CA ASN A 200 -4.89 28.96 8.53
C ASN A 200 -5.74 27.81 9.07
N ILE A 201 -6.26 26.91 8.22
CA ILE A 201 -6.98 25.72 8.68
C ILE A 201 -5.96 24.71 9.23
N HIS A 202 -6.05 24.46 10.54
CA HIS A 202 -5.19 23.49 11.23
C HIS A 202 -5.90 22.18 11.53
N THR A 203 -7.24 22.19 11.48
CA THR A 203 -8.08 21.06 11.87
C THR A 203 -9.21 20.87 10.87
N VAL A 204 -9.23 19.69 10.26
CA VAL A 204 -10.38 19.13 9.55
C VAL A 204 -10.72 17.83 10.27
N GLU A 205 -11.93 17.73 10.82
CA GLU A 205 -12.26 16.62 11.71
C GLU A 205 -12.59 15.32 10.97
N ARG A 206 -13.22 15.42 9.79
CA ARG A 206 -13.79 14.26 9.10
C ARG A 206 -13.20 14.03 7.71
N LEU A 207 -13.30 14.99 6.80
CA LEU A 207 -13.04 14.72 5.38
C LEU A 207 -12.37 15.89 4.69
N ILE A 208 -11.35 15.58 3.89
CA ILE A 208 -10.81 16.48 2.87
C ILE A 208 -11.17 15.92 1.48
N GLY A 209 -11.90 16.70 0.70
CA GLY A 209 -12.38 16.35 -0.63
C GLY A 209 -12.08 17.46 -1.62
N VAL A 210 -11.25 17.18 -2.62
CA VAL A 210 -10.96 18.11 -3.73
C VAL A 210 -11.30 17.40 -5.04
N THR A 211 -12.31 17.88 -5.74
CA THR A 211 -12.79 17.25 -6.97
C THR A 211 -13.03 18.24 -8.09
N GLN A 212 -12.64 17.89 -9.32
CA GLN A 212 -12.93 18.71 -10.51
C GLN A 212 -12.37 20.15 -10.43
N CYS A 213 -11.28 20.35 -9.70
CA CYS A 213 -10.62 21.65 -9.58
C CYS A 213 -9.44 21.73 -10.56
N HIS A 214 -9.75 21.73 -11.86
CA HIS A 214 -8.75 21.55 -12.93
C HIS A 214 -7.69 22.64 -13.01
N GLY A 215 -7.89 23.80 -12.39
CA GLY A 215 -6.89 24.87 -12.34
C GLY A 215 -5.81 24.68 -11.27
N LEU A 216 -6.07 23.86 -10.25
CA LEU A 216 -5.16 23.63 -9.13
C LEU A 216 -3.95 22.82 -9.57
N THR A 217 -2.76 23.29 -9.19
CA THR A 217 -1.49 22.59 -9.46
C THR A 217 -0.91 21.88 -8.24
N SER A 218 -1.27 22.32 -7.03
CA SER A 218 -0.87 21.69 -5.76
C SER A 218 -1.94 21.91 -4.70
N LEU A 219 -1.71 21.33 -3.51
CA LEU A 219 -2.55 21.50 -2.33
C LEU A 219 -1.80 22.22 -1.20
N ASP A 220 -0.70 22.92 -1.50
CA ASP A 220 0.31 23.34 -0.52
C ASP A 220 -0.24 24.20 0.62
N GLU A 221 -1.28 24.99 0.35
CA GLU A 221 -1.96 25.78 1.38
C GLU A 221 -2.71 24.93 2.41
N LEU A 222 -2.83 23.62 2.24
CA LEU A 222 -3.39 22.69 3.23
C LEU A 222 -2.33 22.15 4.21
N SER A 223 -1.06 22.49 4.05
CA SER A 223 0.09 21.92 4.81
C SER A 223 0.00 22.05 6.34
N ASN A 224 -0.77 23.00 6.86
CA ASN A 224 -0.99 23.18 8.29
C ASN A 224 -2.05 22.23 8.88
N ILE A 225 -2.80 21.52 8.04
CA ILE A 225 -3.77 20.52 8.49
C ILE A 225 -3.01 19.28 8.95
N THR A 226 -3.19 18.91 10.21
CA THR A 226 -2.51 17.74 10.78
C THR A 226 -3.46 16.83 11.54
N GLY A 227 -3.04 15.57 11.70
CA GLY A 227 -3.75 14.59 12.52
C GLY A 227 -4.41 13.49 11.71
N GLU A 228 -5.62 13.12 12.09
CA GLU A 228 -6.37 12.00 11.51
C GLU A 228 -7.59 12.51 10.74
N LEU A 229 -7.92 11.84 9.65
CA LEU A 229 -9.15 12.04 8.89
C LEU A 229 -10.00 10.76 8.92
N GLU A 230 -11.29 10.91 8.72
CA GLU A 230 -12.16 9.78 8.35
C GLU A 230 -11.92 9.42 6.88
N TYR A 231 -11.96 10.40 5.99
CA TYR A 231 -11.82 10.21 4.54
C TYR A 231 -10.86 11.23 3.90
N LEU A 232 -10.12 10.79 2.88
CA LEU A 232 -9.34 11.66 2.00
C LEU A 232 -9.70 11.36 0.54
N SER A 233 -10.11 12.37 -0.22
CA SER A 233 -10.61 12.17 -1.59
C SER A 233 -10.14 13.26 -2.54
N ILE A 234 -9.15 12.96 -3.38
CA ILE A 234 -8.62 13.84 -4.42
C ILE A 234 -8.92 13.21 -5.78
N ILE A 235 -9.93 13.76 -6.49
CA ILE A 235 -10.52 13.13 -7.68
C ILE A 235 -10.60 14.10 -8.87
N ASP A 236 -10.23 13.67 -10.07
CA ASP A 236 -10.44 14.44 -11.32
C ASP A 236 -9.85 15.87 -11.22
N ASN A 237 -8.61 16.01 -10.72
CA ASN A 237 -7.90 17.28 -10.72
C ASN A 237 -6.76 17.24 -11.74
N GLN A 238 -7.07 17.75 -12.93
CA GLN A 238 -6.27 17.56 -14.14
C GLN A 238 -4.84 18.12 -14.05
N ASN A 239 -4.62 19.16 -13.25
CA ASN A 239 -3.33 19.85 -13.18
C ASN A 239 -2.56 19.64 -11.87
N ILE A 240 -3.10 18.90 -10.89
CA ILE A 240 -2.37 18.66 -9.63
C ILE A 240 -1.16 17.77 -9.92
N GLU A 241 0.03 18.25 -9.56
CA GLU A 241 1.30 17.56 -9.79
C GLU A 241 1.79 16.80 -8.54
N ASN A 242 1.43 17.26 -7.34
CA ASN A 242 1.83 16.67 -6.07
C ASN A 242 0.81 16.88 -4.95
N PHE A 243 1.01 16.19 -3.83
CA PHE A 243 0.20 16.28 -2.61
C PHE A 243 0.95 16.88 -1.41
N ASP A 244 1.99 17.70 -1.62
CA ASP A 244 2.88 18.16 -0.53
C ASP A 244 2.14 18.85 0.63
N GLY A 245 1.03 19.53 0.32
CA GLY A 245 0.12 20.09 1.32
C GLY A 245 -0.60 19.10 2.24
N LEU A 246 -0.48 17.79 2.04
CA LEU A 246 -1.08 16.76 2.90
C LEU A 246 -0.10 16.14 3.90
N ILE A 247 1.12 16.69 4.02
CA ILE A 247 2.23 16.14 4.82
C ILE A 247 1.89 15.91 6.30
N GLY A 248 0.97 16.69 6.84
CA GLY A 248 0.53 16.61 8.23
C GLY A 248 -0.45 15.50 8.54
N ILE A 249 -1.02 14.83 7.52
CA ILE A 249 -2.00 13.76 7.70
C ILE A 249 -1.29 12.46 8.08
N THR A 250 -1.65 11.93 9.24
CA THR A 250 -0.98 10.77 9.86
C THR A 250 -1.80 9.49 9.80
N LYS A 251 -3.12 9.60 9.65
CA LYS A 251 -4.02 8.44 9.56
C LYS A 251 -5.30 8.81 8.81
N VAL A 252 -5.80 7.88 8.01
CA VAL A 252 -7.15 7.95 7.43
C VAL A 252 -7.91 6.70 7.87
N ARG A 253 -9.04 6.89 8.55
CA ARG A 253 -9.78 5.78 9.20
C ARG A 253 -10.59 4.94 8.23
N GLU A 254 -10.97 5.51 7.10
CA GLU A 254 -11.77 4.85 6.06
C GLU A 254 -10.99 4.91 4.72
N ASP A 255 -11.61 5.44 3.66
CA ASP A 255 -11.05 5.44 2.31
C ASP A 255 -10.05 6.59 2.05
N ILE A 256 -9.00 6.27 1.30
CA ILE A 256 -8.18 7.23 0.55
C ILE A 256 -8.44 7.05 -0.94
N ARG A 257 -8.93 8.10 -1.59
CA ARG A 257 -9.18 8.13 -3.04
C ARG A 257 -8.22 9.07 -3.75
N ILE A 258 -7.35 8.51 -4.58
CA ILE A 258 -6.43 9.19 -5.48
C ILE A 258 -6.83 8.77 -6.89
N VAL A 259 -7.76 9.49 -7.50
CA VAL A 259 -8.48 9.04 -8.71
C VAL A 259 -8.45 10.09 -9.81
N GLU A 260 -8.12 9.72 -11.04
CA GLU A 260 -8.22 10.61 -12.22
C GLU A 260 -7.40 11.93 -12.11
N ASN A 261 -6.31 11.95 -11.32
CA ASN A 261 -5.40 13.10 -11.26
C ASN A 261 -4.28 12.89 -12.29
N HIS A 262 -4.58 13.13 -13.57
CA HIS A 262 -3.73 12.67 -14.66
C HIS A 262 -2.31 13.26 -14.68
N ASN A 263 -2.10 14.48 -14.16
CA ASN A 263 -0.79 15.11 -14.05
C ASN A 263 -0.06 14.81 -12.72
N LEU A 264 -0.65 14.03 -11.81
CA LEU A 264 -0.04 13.72 -10.52
C LEU A 264 1.25 12.91 -10.72
N GLU A 265 2.38 13.50 -10.34
CA GLU A 265 3.71 12.89 -10.46
C GLU A 265 4.19 12.28 -9.13
N SER A 266 3.73 12.82 -8.00
CA SER A 266 4.25 12.48 -6.67
C SER A 266 3.16 12.50 -5.59
N ILE A 267 3.20 11.52 -4.69
CA ILE A 267 2.39 11.48 -3.46
C ILE A 267 3.25 11.58 -2.20
N LEU A 268 4.46 12.15 -2.29
CA LEU A 268 5.39 12.31 -1.14
C LEU A 268 4.79 13.08 0.03
N GLY A 269 3.85 13.98 -0.24
CA GLY A 269 3.05 14.64 0.80
C GLY A 269 2.16 13.69 1.62
N LEU A 270 2.08 12.40 1.33
CA LEU A 270 1.46 11.40 2.20
C LEU A 270 2.46 10.72 3.15
N SER A 271 3.74 11.12 3.15
CA SER A 271 4.79 10.44 3.94
C SER A 271 4.58 10.47 5.46
N GLY A 272 3.69 11.31 5.98
CA GLY A 272 3.25 11.26 7.37
C GLY A 272 2.30 10.10 7.72
N LEU A 273 1.68 9.48 6.71
CA LEU A 273 0.60 8.51 6.84
C LEU A 273 1.09 7.15 7.38
N GLN A 274 0.41 6.64 8.40
CA GLN A 274 0.79 5.40 9.10
C GLN A 274 -0.18 4.25 8.85
N ASP A 275 -1.43 4.55 8.52
CA ASP A 275 -2.52 3.57 8.43
C ASP A 275 -3.63 4.07 7.48
N VAL A 276 -4.14 3.15 6.66
CA VAL A 276 -5.33 3.32 5.82
C VAL A 276 -6.38 2.33 6.31
N GLY A 277 -7.40 2.84 6.99
CA GLY A 277 -8.32 1.99 7.75
C GLY A 277 -9.30 1.17 6.91
N ASP A 278 -9.64 1.60 5.70
CA ASP A 278 -10.49 0.82 4.78
C ASP A 278 -9.81 0.59 3.41
N THR A 279 -10.10 1.41 2.40
CA THR A 279 -9.62 1.18 1.03
C THR A 279 -8.63 2.24 0.56
N LEU A 280 -7.53 1.80 -0.05
CA LEU A 280 -6.64 2.65 -0.83
C LEU A 280 -6.95 2.53 -2.32
N PHE A 281 -7.52 3.58 -2.91
CA PHE A 281 -7.74 3.69 -4.34
C PHE A 281 -6.64 4.56 -4.97
N VAL A 282 -5.87 3.96 -5.89
CA VAL A 282 -4.94 4.66 -6.77
C VAL A 282 -5.33 4.33 -8.20
N ILE A 283 -6.16 5.18 -8.81
CA ILE A 283 -6.87 4.87 -10.05
C ILE A 283 -6.69 5.98 -11.09
N ASP A 284 -6.33 5.62 -12.33
CA ASP A 284 -6.30 6.56 -13.47
C ASP A 284 -5.37 7.79 -13.26
N ASN A 285 -4.26 7.63 -12.51
CA ASN A 285 -3.24 8.67 -12.34
C ASN A 285 -2.09 8.43 -13.34
N ASN A 286 -2.23 8.98 -14.53
CA ASN A 286 -1.41 8.60 -15.69
C ASN A 286 0.10 8.87 -15.52
N ASN A 287 0.48 9.96 -14.85
CA ASN A 287 1.89 10.34 -14.66
C ASN A 287 2.53 9.78 -13.39
N LEU A 288 1.76 9.13 -12.51
CA LEU A 288 2.27 8.64 -11.22
C LEU A 288 3.17 7.42 -11.44
N GLU A 289 4.47 7.58 -11.19
CA GLU A 289 5.46 6.53 -11.50
C GLU A 289 5.67 5.49 -10.38
N ASN A 290 5.36 5.85 -9.13
CA ASN A 290 5.54 5.01 -7.96
C ASN A 290 4.63 5.48 -6.82
N LEU A 291 4.64 4.74 -5.70
CA LEU A 291 3.87 5.09 -4.50
C LEU A 291 4.73 5.66 -3.37
N ASN A 292 5.89 6.26 -3.69
CA ASN A 292 6.73 6.89 -2.67
C ASN A 292 5.95 8.00 -1.97
N GLY A 293 6.04 8.04 -0.66
CA GLY A 293 5.13 8.76 0.23
C GLY A 293 4.24 7.84 1.06
N LEU A 294 4.19 6.52 0.78
CA LEU A 294 3.43 5.57 1.61
C LEU A 294 4.31 4.70 2.51
N GLU A 295 5.60 4.99 2.63
CA GLU A 295 6.59 4.13 3.29
C GLU A 295 6.29 3.92 4.77
N ASN A 296 5.56 4.83 5.43
CA ASN A 296 5.20 4.69 6.84
C ASN A 296 3.88 3.92 7.05
N VAL A 297 3.16 3.57 5.99
CA VAL A 297 1.91 2.82 6.07
C VAL A 297 2.19 1.36 6.45
N THR A 298 1.54 0.90 7.52
CA THR A 298 1.73 -0.46 8.06
C THR A 298 0.56 -1.39 7.77
N SER A 299 -0.62 -0.84 7.46
CA SER A 299 -1.84 -1.58 7.12
C SER A 299 -2.69 -0.84 6.10
N VAL A 300 -3.35 -1.62 5.23
CA VAL A 300 -4.49 -1.20 4.42
C VAL A 300 -5.65 -2.13 4.77
N GLY A 301 -6.72 -1.60 5.34
CA GLY A 301 -7.78 -2.38 5.98
C GLY A 301 -8.41 -3.46 5.09
N ASN A 302 -9.20 -3.07 4.10
CA ASN A 302 -9.91 -4.01 3.25
C ASN A 302 -9.32 -4.14 1.86
N TYR A 303 -9.23 -3.04 1.11
CA TYR A 303 -8.97 -3.13 -0.32
C TYR A 303 -7.78 -2.28 -0.74
N LEU A 304 -6.85 -2.88 -1.48
CA LEU A 304 -5.84 -2.17 -2.25
C LEU A 304 -6.23 -2.22 -3.73
N TRP A 305 -6.68 -1.10 -4.28
CA TRP A 305 -7.09 -0.98 -5.69
C TRP A 305 -6.15 -0.05 -6.44
N ILE A 306 -5.23 -0.66 -7.21
CA ILE A 306 -4.30 0.05 -8.08
C ILE A 306 -4.67 -0.25 -9.52
N HIS A 307 -5.32 0.71 -10.18
CA HIS A 307 -5.94 0.52 -11.48
C HIS A 307 -5.60 1.60 -12.49
N ASN A 308 -5.34 1.23 -13.75
CA ASN A 308 -5.19 2.18 -14.86
C ASN A 308 -4.10 3.27 -14.67
N ASN A 309 -3.04 3.02 -13.90
CA ASN A 309 -1.96 3.99 -13.77
C ASN A 309 -0.90 3.70 -14.85
N ALA A 310 -0.94 4.48 -15.93
CA ALA A 310 -0.20 4.19 -17.16
C ALA A 310 1.33 4.15 -16.95
N SER A 311 1.88 5.07 -16.16
CA SER A 311 3.32 5.18 -15.89
C SER A 311 3.79 4.54 -14.59
N LEU A 312 2.91 3.85 -13.84
CA LEU A 312 3.27 3.25 -12.55
C LEU A 312 4.22 2.07 -12.76
N LYS A 313 5.48 2.24 -12.33
CA LYS A 313 6.58 1.29 -12.52
C LYS A 313 6.75 0.33 -11.34
N ASN A 314 6.48 0.79 -10.13
CA ASN A 314 6.59 0.00 -8.90
C ASN A 314 5.60 0.48 -7.83
N ILE A 315 5.50 -0.30 -6.76
CA ILE A 315 4.65 -0.03 -5.59
C ILE A 315 5.48 -0.06 -4.29
N ASP A 316 6.77 0.29 -4.37
CA ASP A 316 7.75 0.10 -3.29
C ASP A 316 7.44 0.91 -2.04
N GLY A 317 6.68 1.99 -2.18
CA GLY A 317 6.12 2.74 -1.07
C GLY A 317 5.27 1.89 -0.11
N LEU A 318 4.73 0.75 -0.55
CA LEU A 318 3.96 -0.16 0.32
C LEU A 318 4.82 -1.15 1.11
N SER A 319 6.15 -1.06 1.04
CA SER A 319 7.08 -2.06 1.58
C SER A 319 6.93 -2.35 3.09
N ASN A 320 6.31 -1.47 3.88
CA ASN A 320 6.06 -1.69 5.31
C ASN A 320 4.64 -2.20 5.62
N VAL A 321 3.79 -2.37 4.61
CA VAL A 321 2.43 -2.89 4.78
C VAL A 321 2.50 -4.39 5.10
N THR A 322 1.83 -4.79 6.16
CA THR A 322 1.83 -6.18 6.67
C THR A 322 0.51 -6.93 6.48
N TYR A 323 -0.58 -6.18 6.31
CA TYR A 323 -1.94 -6.70 6.20
C TYR A 323 -2.73 -5.95 5.12
N ILE A 324 -3.36 -6.72 4.22
CA ILE A 324 -4.32 -6.25 3.22
C ILE A 324 -5.35 -7.35 2.98
N ARG A 325 -6.64 -7.12 3.26
CA ARG A 325 -7.67 -8.17 3.07
C ARG A 325 -7.82 -8.61 1.61
N SER A 326 -7.77 -7.67 0.66
CA SER A 326 -7.92 -7.91 -0.78
C SER A 326 -7.01 -7.02 -1.62
N ILE A 327 -6.32 -7.62 -2.60
CA ILE A 327 -5.41 -6.91 -3.50
C ILE A 327 -5.96 -6.99 -4.93
N THR A 328 -6.09 -5.84 -5.58
CA THR A 328 -6.40 -5.75 -7.02
C THR A 328 -5.41 -4.81 -7.70
N LEU A 329 -4.54 -5.40 -8.52
CA LEU A 329 -3.58 -4.71 -9.38
C LEU A 329 -3.99 -4.94 -10.82
N GLN A 330 -4.55 -3.92 -11.47
CA GLN A 330 -5.09 -4.10 -12.81
C GLN A 330 -4.73 -2.97 -13.78
N ASN A 331 -4.33 -3.34 -15.00
CA ASN A 331 -4.09 -2.38 -16.09
C ASN A 331 -3.03 -1.31 -15.75
N ASN A 332 -1.94 -1.71 -15.10
CA ASN A 332 -0.76 -0.86 -14.90
C ASN A 332 0.35 -1.38 -15.83
N PRO A 333 0.39 -0.93 -17.09
CA PRO A 333 1.19 -1.58 -18.14
C PRO A 333 2.70 -1.47 -17.91
N GLU A 334 3.17 -0.47 -17.17
CA GLU A 334 4.59 -0.28 -16.84
C GLU A 334 5.02 -0.94 -15.52
N LEU A 335 4.09 -1.55 -14.75
CA LEU A 335 4.39 -2.15 -13.45
C LEU A 335 5.34 -3.34 -13.61
N GLN A 336 6.54 -3.25 -13.03
CA GLN A 336 7.64 -4.18 -13.31
C GLN A 336 7.78 -5.29 -12.27
N ASN A 337 7.41 -5.02 -11.02
CA ASN A 337 7.56 -5.95 -9.90
C ASN A 337 6.52 -5.66 -8.79
N LEU A 338 6.43 -6.57 -7.82
CA LEU A 338 5.52 -6.49 -6.68
C LEU A 338 6.28 -6.44 -5.34
N VAL A 339 7.55 -6.04 -5.33
CA VAL A 339 8.42 -6.11 -4.15
C VAL A 339 7.89 -5.25 -2.99
N GLY A 340 7.17 -4.17 -3.29
CA GLY A 340 6.42 -3.40 -2.30
C GLY A 340 5.43 -4.21 -1.46
N LEU A 341 5.04 -5.42 -1.87
CA LEU A 341 4.13 -6.30 -1.09
C LEU A 341 4.87 -7.38 -0.28
N SER A 342 6.21 -7.37 -0.26
CA SER A 342 7.02 -8.45 0.33
C SER A 342 6.75 -8.69 1.81
N ASN A 343 6.28 -7.69 2.55
CA ASN A 343 5.98 -7.82 3.98
C ASN A 343 4.51 -8.14 4.27
N VAL A 344 3.65 -8.18 3.24
CA VAL A 344 2.26 -8.59 3.40
C VAL A 344 2.23 -10.07 3.72
N SER A 345 1.69 -10.40 4.89
CA SER A 345 1.63 -11.79 5.39
C SER A 345 0.27 -12.43 5.22
N GLN A 346 -0.77 -11.61 5.09
CA GLN A 346 -2.15 -12.05 5.11
C GLN A 346 -2.97 -11.31 4.04
N VAL A 347 -3.65 -12.12 3.21
CA VAL A 347 -4.73 -11.75 2.31
C VAL A 347 -5.87 -12.72 2.60
N ASP A 348 -7.09 -12.22 2.78
CA ASP A 348 -8.20 -13.04 3.32
C ASP A 348 -9.32 -13.29 2.30
N SER A 349 -9.28 -12.63 1.14
CA SER A 349 -10.40 -12.69 0.20
C SER A 349 -9.95 -12.80 -1.24
N GLN A 350 -9.29 -11.78 -1.81
CA GLN A 350 -8.98 -11.78 -3.25
C GLN A 350 -7.56 -11.32 -3.54
N LEU A 351 -6.93 -11.99 -4.51
CA LEU A 351 -5.68 -11.58 -5.13
C LEU A 351 -5.87 -11.53 -6.66
N ASN A 352 -6.11 -10.33 -7.17
CA ASN A 352 -6.36 -10.07 -8.58
C ASN A 352 -5.17 -9.34 -9.22
N ILE A 353 -4.47 -9.99 -10.15
CA ILE A 353 -3.33 -9.42 -10.88
C ILE A 353 -3.61 -9.52 -12.37
N LYS A 354 -4.08 -8.43 -12.98
CA LYS A 354 -4.63 -8.46 -14.34
C LYS A 354 -4.04 -7.39 -15.24
N LYS A 355 -3.68 -7.70 -16.48
CA LYS A 355 -3.25 -6.70 -17.49
C LYS A 355 -2.06 -5.81 -17.05
N ASN A 356 -1.14 -6.33 -16.25
CA ASN A 356 0.11 -5.64 -15.89
C ASN A 356 1.23 -6.13 -16.81
N ASN A 357 1.26 -5.56 -18.02
CA ASN A 357 1.99 -6.15 -19.16
C ASN A 357 3.51 -6.22 -18.99
N SER A 358 4.12 -5.39 -18.14
CA SER A 358 5.57 -5.40 -17.88
C SER A 358 5.99 -6.35 -16.77
N LEU A 359 5.05 -6.97 -16.05
CA LEU A 359 5.34 -7.88 -14.95
C LEU A 359 5.92 -9.20 -15.47
N ILE A 360 7.09 -9.61 -14.96
CA ILE A 360 7.82 -10.80 -15.41
C ILE A 360 7.64 -11.99 -14.44
N THR A 361 7.52 -11.71 -13.15
CA THR A 361 7.32 -12.69 -12.06
C THR A 361 6.33 -12.11 -11.05
N LEU A 362 5.91 -12.88 -10.04
CA LEU A 362 5.08 -12.40 -8.93
C LEU A 362 5.91 -12.22 -7.65
N GLU A 363 7.21 -12.01 -7.79
CA GLU A 363 8.13 -11.86 -6.68
C GLU A 363 7.74 -10.64 -5.84
N GLY A 364 7.68 -10.82 -4.53
CA GLY A 364 7.04 -9.90 -3.60
C GLY A 364 5.74 -10.44 -2.97
N LEU A 365 5.16 -11.52 -3.49
CA LEU A 365 3.99 -12.18 -2.88
C LEU A 365 4.36 -13.38 -1.99
N SER A 366 5.65 -13.69 -1.84
CA SER A 366 6.15 -14.93 -1.23
C SER A 366 5.73 -15.14 0.22
N ASN A 367 5.42 -14.06 0.95
CA ASN A 367 5.03 -14.14 2.36
C ASN A 367 3.52 -14.20 2.57
N ILE A 368 2.73 -14.05 1.50
CA ILE A 368 1.27 -14.05 1.58
C ILE A 368 0.78 -15.49 1.75
N SER A 369 0.00 -15.74 2.80
CA SER A 369 -0.84 -16.93 2.88
C SER A 369 -2.02 -16.80 1.90
N LEU A 370 -2.19 -17.78 1.01
CA LEU A 370 -3.34 -17.85 0.10
C LEU A 370 -4.45 -18.80 0.60
N GLU A 371 -4.39 -19.21 1.87
CA GLU A 371 -5.45 -20.05 2.46
C GLU A 371 -6.80 -19.31 2.38
N ASN A 372 -7.79 -19.92 1.73
CA ASN A 372 -9.11 -19.34 1.48
C ASN A 372 -9.14 -18.07 0.60
N VAL A 373 -8.12 -17.84 -0.23
CA VAL A 373 -8.06 -16.68 -1.15
C VAL A 373 -8.51 -17.07 -2.57
N ASP A 374 -9.29 -16.21 -3.21
CA ASP A 374 -9.56 -16.27 -4.65
C ASP A 374 -8.43 -15.59 -5.44
N VAL A 375 -7.70 -16.37 -6.23
CA VAL A 375 -6.53 -15.90 -7.00
C VAL A 375 -6.87 -15.84 -8.48
N GLU A 376 -6.79 -14.64 -9.07
CA GLU A 376 -6.90 -14.47 -10.52
C GLU A 376 -5.66 -13.74 -11.08
N ILE A 377 -4.92 -14.44 -11.93
CA ILE A 377 -3.74 -13.92 -12.62
C ILE A 377 -4.03 -13.98 -14.11
N SER A 378 -4.35 -12.83 -14.73
CA SER A 378 -4.78 -12.82 -16.11
C SER A 378 -4.23 -11.72 -16.99
N ASN A 379 -4.00 -12.04 -18.27
CA ASN A 379 -3.57 -11.06 -19.27
C ASN A 379 -2.26 -10.30 -18.93
N ASN A 380 -1.35 -10.90 -18.17
CA ASN A 380 -0.03 -10.32 -17.91
C ASN A 380 0.94 -10.83 -18.97
N SER A 381 1.04 -10.11 -20.09
CA SER A 381 1.66 -10.64 -21.33
C SER A 381 3.15 -10.96 -21.21
N SER A 382 3.91 -10.29 -20.32
CA SER A 382 5.34 -10.57 -20.10
C SER A 382 5.60 -11.57 -18.97
N LEU A 383 4.58 -12.03 -18.26
CA LEU A 383 4.73 -12.92 -17.10
C LEU A 383 5.30 -14.27 -17.55
N GLN A 384 6.46 -14.65 -17.01
CA GLN A 384 7.19 -15.85 -17.42
C GLN A 384 7.03 -17.01 -16.43
N ASN A 385 6.81 -16.71 -15.16
CA ASN A 385 6.58 -17.70 -14.10
C ASN A 385 5.68 -17.10 -13.00
N LEU A 386 5.35 -17.93 -12.01
CA LEU A 386 4.53 -17.55 -10.86
C LEU A 386 5.37 -17.47 -9.57
N ASP A 387 6.69 -17.30 -9.68
CA ASP A 387 7.58 -17.17 -8.52
C ASP A 387 7.06 -16.06 -7.62
N GLY A 388 6.94 -16.34 -6.32
CA GLY A 388 6.19 -15.51 -5.38
C GLY A 388 4.93 -16.19 -4.84
N LEU A 389 4.39 -17.23 -5.49
CA LEU A 389 3.27 -18.02 -4.96
C LEU A 389 3.70 -19.32 -4.25
N SER A 390 4.98 -19.47 -3.90
CA SER A 390 5.56 -20.74 -3.44
C SER A 390 5.13 -21.23 -2.05
N SER A 391 4.53 -20.38 -1.23
CA SER A 391 4.28 -20.65 0.19
C SER A 391 2.93 -21.32 0.47
N ASN A 392 2.24 -21.79 -0.56
CA ASN A 392 0.81 -22.11 -0.50
C ASN A 392 0.53 -23.60 -0.57
N ASN A 393 -0.08 -24.14 0.49
CA ASN A 393 -0.56 -25.53 0.53
C ASN A 393 -2.01 -25.65 0.03
N SER A 394 -2.82 -24.60 0.19
CA SER A 394 -4.22 -24.59 -0.20
C SER A 394 -4.68 -23.20 -0.61
N VAL A 395 -5.69 -23.14 -1.48
CA VAL A 395 -6.28 -21.90 -1.99
C VAL A 395 -7.79 -22.08 -2.17
N LEU A 396 -8.58 -20.99 -2.13
CA LEU A 396 -10.01 -21.10 -2.41
C LEU A 396 -10.22 -21.38 -3.89
N GLU A 397 -9.79 -20.47 -4.77
CA GLU A 397 -9.87 -20.64 -6.22
C GLU A 397 -8.60 -20.11 -6.87
N ILE A 398 -8.15 -20.73 -7.96
CA ILE A 398 -7.03 -20.21 -8.74
C ILE A 398 -7.32 -20.26 -10.24
N ALA A 399 -7.27 -19.08 -10.86
CA ALA A 399 -7.48 -18.88 -12.29
C ALA A 399 -6.26 -18.17 -12.91
N ILE A 400 -5.52 -18.90 -13.74
CA ILE A 400 -4.36 -18.41 -14.49
C ILE A 400 -4.75 -18.37 -15.97
N THR A 401 -5.03 -17.19 -16.51
CA THR A 401 -5.62 -17.08 -17.85
C THR A 401 -4.94 -16.05 -18.76
N SER A 402 -4.71 -16.40 -20.02
CA SER A 402 -4.20 -15.47 -21.05
C SER A 402 -2.84 -14.83 -20.70
N ASN A 403 -1.96 -15.56 -20.00
CA ASN A 403 -0.58 -15.15 -19.73
C ASN A 403 0.34 -15.75 -20.80
N ALA A 404 0.40 -15.12 -21.97
CA ALA A 404 0.97 -15.71 -23.19
C ALA A 404 2.43 -16.19 -23.07
N ASN A 405 3.24 -15.51 -22.25
CA ASN A 405 4.66 -15.84 -22.08
C ASN A 405 4.96 -16.75 -20.88
N LEU A 406 3.94 -17.28 -20.21
CA LEU A 406 4.11 -18.13 -19.03
C LEU A 406 4.77 -19.46 -19.44
N LYS A 407 5.95 -19.75 -18.89
CA LYS A 407 6.78 -20.92 -19.23
C LYS A 407 6.70 -22.03 -18.19
N ASN A 408 6.47 -21.69 -16.93
CA ASN A 408 6.33 -22.67 -15.87
C ASN A 408 5.44 -22.16 -14.73
N ILE A 409 4.88 -23.11 -13.99
CA ILE A 409 4.04 -22.89 -12.80
C ILE A 409 4.64 -23.54 -11.56
N SER A 410 5.96 -23.72 -11.52
CA SER A 410 6.66 -24.50 -10.47
C SER A 410 6.45 -23.95 -9.05
N ALA A 411 6.15 -22.65 -8.93
CA ALA A 411 5.76 -22.03 -7.68
C ALA A 411 4.50 -22.67 -7.05
N LEU A 412 3.65 -23.35 -7.82
CA LEU A 412 2.48 -24.03 -7.28
C LEU A 412 2.81 -25.40 -6.65
N SER A 413 4.06 -25.85 -6.66
CA SER A 413 4.44 -27.21 -6.25
C SER A 413 4.12 -27.54 -4.79
N GLY A 414 3.92 -26.55 -3.92
CA GLY A 414 3.43 -26.76 -2.55
C GLY A 414 1.93 -27.07 -2.46
N MET A 415 1.15 -26.77 -3.50
CA MET A 415 -0.30 -26.81 -3.47
C MET A 415 -0.81 -28.26 -3.42
N VAL A 416 -1.59 -28.56 -2.39
CA VAL A 416 -2.21 -29.86 -2.12
C VAL A 416 -3.70 -29.85 -2.43
N GLU A 417 -4.38 -28.74 -2.15
CA GLU A 417 -5.85 -28.65 -2.26
C GLU A 417 -6.29 -27.30 -2.85
N VAL A 418 -7.27 -27.35 -3.73
CA VAL A 418 -8.04 -26.18 -4.18
C VAL A 418 -9.48 -26.39 -3.72
N PHE A 419 -10.00 -25.57 -2.81
CA PHE A 419 -11.35 -25.77 -2.26
C PHE A 419 -12.46 -25.55 -3.29
N GLY A 420 -12.22 -24.62 -4.22
CA GLY A 420 -13.05 -24.26 -5.35
C GLY A 420 -12.43 -24.75 -6.64
N SER A 421 -12.27 -23.83 -7.61
CA SER A 421 -11.92 -24.18 -8.98
C SER A 421 -10.43 -24.01 -9.26
N PHE A 422 -9.87 -24.91 -10.08
CA PHE A 422 -8.57 -24.71 -10.71
C PHE A 422 -8.78 -24.46 -12.20
N LYS A 423 -8.29 -23.32 -12.70
CA LYS A 423 -8.40 -22.96 -14.11
C LYS A 423 -7.08 -22.49 -14.68
N LEU A 424 -6.62 -23.15 -15.73
CA LEU A 424 -5.47 -22.74 -16.52
C LEU A 424 -5.88 -22.58 -17.98
N ARG A 425 -5.75 -21.38 -18.53
CA ARG A 425 -6.14 -21.07 -19.91
C ARG A 425 -5.14 -20.21 -20.65
N GLY A 426 -4.90 -20.47 -21.94
CA GLY A 426 -4.20 -19.52 -22.83
C GLY A 426 -2.78 -19.17 -22.37
N SER A 427 -2.04 -20.16 -21.88
CA SER A 427 -0.64 -20.05 -21.44
C SER A 427 0.27 -20.67 -22.49
N GLY A 428 0.49 -19.92 -23.57
CA GLY A 428 0.98 -20.45 -24.85
C GLY A 428 2.42 -20.96 -24.88
N LEU A 429 3.22 -20.77 -23.83
CA LEU A 429 4.60 -21.27 -23.74
C LEU A 429 4.80 -22.32 -22.64
N LEU A 430 3.74 -22.73 -21.93
CA LEU A 430 3.86 -23.69 -20.83
C LEU A 430 3.98 -25.11 -21.38
N GLU A 431 5.06 -25.81 -21.02
CA GLU A 431 5.40 -27.13 -21.60
C GLU A 431 4.97 -28.33 -20.74
N ASN A 432 4.79 -28.14 -19.43
CA ASN A 432 4.38 -29.16 -18.47
C ASN A 432 3.54 -28.58 -17.31
N LEU A 433 2.97 -29.45 -16.48
CA LEU A 433 2.21 -29.09 -15.29
C LEU A 433 2.92 -29.55 -13.99
N ASP A 434 4.26 -29.69 -13.98
CA ASP A 434 5.01 -30.23 -12.83
C ASP A 434 4.81 -29.42 -11.54
N GLY A 435 4.45 -28.15 -11.66
CA GLY A 435 4.03 -27.31 -10.55
C GLY A 435 2.77 -27.79 -9.83
N LEU A 436 2.00 -28.73 -10.37
CA LEU A 436 0.82 -29.29 -9.71
C LEU A 436 1.11 -30.65 -9.05
N SER A 437 2.38 -31.07 -8.96
CA SER A 437 2.78 -32.43 -8.57
C SER A 437 2.28 -32.91 -7.21
N ASN A 438 1.92 -31.99 -6.30
CA ASN A 438 1.36 -32.33 -4.99
C ASN A 438 -0.17 -32.12 -4.90
N LEU A 439 -0.82 -31.62 -5.94
CA LEU A 439 -2.26 -31.34 -5.96
C LEU A 439 -3.04 -32.66 -5.88
N GLN A 440 -3.86 -32.81 -4.85
CA GLN A 440 -4.65 -34.02 -4.56
C GLN A 440 -6.15 -33.81 -4.82
N THR A 441 -6.68 -32.65 -4.44
CA THR A 441 -8.12 -32.39 -4.49
C THR A 441 -8.43 -31.04 -5.12
N VAL A 442 -9.49 -31.01 -5.93
CA VAL A 442 -10.14 -29.79 -6.40
C VAL A 442 -11.62 -29.89 -6.08
N GLY A 443 -12.14 -28.96 -5.28
CA GLY A 443 -13.49 -29.08 -4.72
C GLY A 443 -14.62 -28.79 -5.72
N THR A 444 -14.36 -28.00 -6.77
CA THR A 444 -15.31 -27.78 -7.86
C THR A 444 -14.73 -28.23 -9.20
N ASP A 445 -14.35 -27.30 -10.08
CA ASP A 445 -14.03 -27.55 -11.46
C ASP A 445 -12.51 -27.51 -11.68
N PHE A 446 -11.97 -28.52 -12.35
CA PHE A 446 -10.59 -28.53 -12.85
C PHE A 446 -10.60 -28.34 -14.36
N THR A 447 -10.02 -27.24 -14.85
CA THR A 447 -10.04 -26.90 -16.28
C THR A 447 -8.65 -26.53 -16.80
N ILE A 448 -8.19 -27.27 -17.81
CA ILE A 448 -7.02 -26.93 -18.64
C ILE A 448 -7.52 -26.66 -20.06
N THR A 449 -7.29 -25.45 -20.59
CA THR A 449 -7.75 -25.08 -21.93
C THR A 449 -6.73 -24.27 -22.70
N ASP A 450 -6.51 -24.55 -23.98
CA ASP A 450 -5.67 -23.71 -24.84
C ASP A 450 -4.23 -23.54 -24.28
N VAL A 451 -3.64 -24.63 -23.76
CA VAL A 451 -2.23 -24.71 -23.32
C VAL A 451 -1.43 -25.43 -24.41
N ASN A 452 -1.29 -24.76 -25.55
CA ASN A 452 -0.90 -25.38 -26.82
C ASN A 452 0.57 -25.84 -26.93
N MET A 453 1.39 -25.62 -25.92
CA MET A 453 2.77 -26.12 -25.87
C MET A 453 2.96 -27.26 -24.86
N LEU A 454 1.88 -27.78 -24.28
CA LEU A 454 1.86 -28.87 -23.30
C LEU A 454 2.27 -30.22 -23.93
N THR A 455 3.57 -30.36 -24.21
CA THR A 455 4.17 -31.55 -24.81
C THR A 455 4.41 -32.65 -23.78
N GLN A 456 4.57 -32.28 -22.50
CA GLN A 456 4.76 -33.20 -21.39
C GLN A 456 3.57 -33.09 -20.45
N PHE A 457 2.66 -34.06 -20.51
CA PHE A 457 1.54 -34.14 -19.58
C PHE A 457 1.97 -34.85 -18.30
N SER A 458 2.62 -34.11 -17.41
CA SER A 458 3.15 -34.55 -16.12
C SER A 458 2.65 -33.65 -15.00
N GLY A 459 2.84 -34.07 -13.74
CA GLY A 459 2.57 -33.24 -12.57
C GLY A 459 1.14 -33.32 -12.02
N LEU A 460 0.28 -34.17 -12.55
CA LEU A 460 -1.06 -34.42 -11.99
C LEU A 460 -1.18 -35.80 -11.31
N SER A 461 -0.08 -36.53 -11.17
CA SER A 461 -0.11 -37.91 -10.66
C SER A 461 -0.57 -37.99 -9.19
N SER A 462 -0.57 -36.90 -8.44
CA SER A 462 -1.14 -36.86 -7.08
C SER A 462 -2.64 -36.60 -7.06
N LEU A 463 -3.26 -36.19 -8.17
CA LEU A 463 -4.66 -35.77 -8.21
C LEU A 463 -5.57 -36.99 -8.03
N VAL A 464 -6.39 -36.97 -6.97
CA VAL A 464 -7.28 -38.08 -6.59
C VAL A 464 -8.74 -37.78 -6.93
N SER A 465 -9.18 -36.54 -6.74
CA SER A 465 -10.60 -36.19 -6.89
C SER A 465 -10.85 -34.77 -7.37
N VAL A 466 -11.85 -34.61 -8.24
CA VAL A 466 -12.44 -33.34 -8.65
C VAL A 466 -13.92 -33.35 -8.31
N GLY A 467 -14.38 -32.37 -7.53
CA GLY A 467 -15.73 -32.39 -6.94
C GLY A 467 -16.87 -32.14 -7.93
N ARG A 468 -16.59 -31.51 -9.07
CA ARG A 468 -17.55 -31.27 -10.16
C ARG A 468 -16.95 -31.63 -11.51
N ASP A 469 -16.69 -30.65 -12.38
CA ASP A 469 -16.29 -30.91 -13.75
C ASP A 469 -14.76 -31.05 -13.90
N PHE A 470 -14.30 -32.12 -14.55
CA PHE A 470 -12.92 -32.26 -15.02
C PHE A 470 -12.87 -32.01 -16.53
N SER A 471 -12.10 -31.01 -16.97
CA SER A 471 -12.07 -30.56 -18.37
C SER A 471 -10.65 -30.35 -18.91
N ILE A 472 -10.29 -31.07 -19.98
CA ILE A 472 -9.08 -30.83 -20.79
C ILE A 472 -9.52 -30.54 -22.23
N LEU A 473 -9.41 -29.27 -22.63
CA LEU A 473 -10.03 -28.75 -23.85
C LEU A 473 -9.00 -28.03 -24.73
N GLU A 474 -9.05 -28.19 -26.05
CA GLU A 474 -8.29 -27.33 -26.98
C GLU A 474 -6.76 -27.30 -26.75
N ASN A 475 -6.15 -28.41 -26.31
CA ASN A 475 -4.69 -28.50 -26.14
C ASN A 475 -4.07 -29.19 -27.36
N ASN A 476 -3.53 -28.39 -28.28
CA ASN A 476 -3.22 -28.85 -29.64
C ASN A 476 -2.10 -29.91 -29.75
N VAL A 477 -1.17 -29.96 -28.80
CA VAL A 477 0.00 -30.85 -28.84
C VAL A 477 -0.02 -31.98 -27.80
N LEU A 478 -1.09 -32.07 -27.00
CA LEU A 478 -1.24 -33.06 -25.94
C LEU A 478 -1.40 -34.47 -26.52
N GLN A 479 -0.53 -35.41 -26.14
CA GLN A 479 -0.49 -36.76 -26.73
C GLN A 479 -1.05 -37.87 -25.84
N ASN A 480 -0.94 -37.74 -24.52
CA ASN A 480 -1.40 -38.73 -23.55
C ASN A 480 -2.02 -38.10 -22.30
N LEU A 481 -2.61 -38.94 -21.45
CA LEU A 481 -3.18 -38.58 -20.15
C LEU A 481 -2.51 -39.33 -18.98
N ASP A 482 -1.27 -39.79 -19.15
CA ASP A 482 -0.63 -40.77 -18.24
C ASP A 482 -0.54 -40.31 -16.80
N SER A 483 -0.46 -38.99 -16.58
CA SER A 483 -0.37 -38.38 -15.25
C SER A 483 -1.71 -38.31 -14.49
N LEU A 484 -2.77 -38.99 -14.93
CA LEU A 484 -4.06 -39.07 -14.23
C LEU A 484 -4.31 -40.44 -13.58
N GLU A 485 -3.27 -41.24 -13.39
CA GLU A 485 -3.35 -42.63 -12.94
C GLU A 485 -4.03 -42.81 -11.56
N ASN A 486 -3.97 -41.78 -10.71
CA ASN A 486 -4.53 -41.78 -9.37
C ASN A 486 -5.89 -41.08 -9.26
N LEU A 487 -6.39 -40.48 -10.33
CA LEU A 487 -7.71 -39.86 -10.34
C LEU A 487 -8.78 -40.96 -10.26
N ILE A 488 -9.64 -40.89 -9.23
CA ILE A 488 -10.68 -41.89 -8.98
C ILE A 488 -12.08 -41.30 -8.81
N PHE A 489 -12.22 -39.97 -8.73
CA PHE A 489 -13.53 -39.35 -8.54
C PHE A 489 -13.68 -38.06 -9.34
N VAL A 490 -14.77 -37.97 -10.10
CA VAL A 490 -15.26 -36.76 -10.77
C VAL A 490 -16.76 -36.63 -10.46
N GLY A 491 -17.14 -35.61 -9.71
CA GLY A 491 -18.50 -35.47 -9.17
C GLY A 491 -19.55 -34.95 -10.17
N ASP A 492 -19.15 -34.53 -11.37
CA ASP A 492 -20.08 -34.21 -12.45
C ASP A 492 -19.48 -34.67 -13.80
N ASN A 493 -19.18 -33.76 -14.73
CA ASN A 493 -18.82 -34.15 -16.08
C ASN A 493 -17.31 -34.34 -16.25
N PHE A 494 -16.94 -35.42 -16.94
CA PHE A 494 -15.58 -35.65 -17.40
C PHE A 494 -15.48 -35.31 -18.89
N ARG A 495 -14.75 -34.25 -19.24
CA ARG A 495 -14.68 -33.70 -20.60
C ARG A 495 -13.25 -33.67 -21.13
N ILE A 496 -13.00 -34.42 -22.21
CA ILE A 496 -11.74 -34.34 -22.97
C ILE A 496 -12.11 -34.07 -24.42
N THR A 497 -11.97 -32.82 -24.87
CA THR A 497 -12.45 -32.45 -26.21
C THR A 497 -11.51 -31.52 -26.96
N ASN A 498 -11.51 -31.61 -28.29
CA ASN A 498 -10.71 -30.75 -29.16
C ASN A 498 -9.20 -30.83 -28.87
N ASN A 499 -8.66 -31.99 -28.51
CA ASN A 499 -7.20 -32.22 -28.37
C ASN A 499 -6.73 -33.04 -29.59
N PRO A 500 -6.42 -32.41 -30.74
CA PRO A 500 -6.28 -33.07 -32.04
C PRO A 500 -5.11 -34.04 -32.18
N THR A 501 -4.20 -34.10 -31.20
CA THR A 501 -3.04 -35.01 -31.18
C THR A 501 -3.13 -36.08 -30.10
N LEU A 502 -4.18 -36.06 -29.26
CA LEU A 502 -4.34 -36.94 -28.12
C LEU A 502 -4.80 -38.33 -28.58
N THR A 503 -3.90 -39.33 -28.48
CA THR A 503 -4.18 -40.73 -28.85
C THR A 503 -4.18 -41.70 -27.67
N ASP A 504 -3.60 -41.33 -26.53
CA ASP A 504 -3.46 -42.22 -25.38
C ASP A 504 -4.28 -41.72 -24.16
N PHE A 505 -5.27 -42.52 -23.78
CA PHE A 505 -6.16 -42.31 -22.64
C PHE A 505 -5.90 -43.32 -21.52
N CYS A 506 -4.83 -44.12 -21.58
CA CYS A 506 -4.61 -45.19 -20.61
C CYS A 506 -4.44 -44.69 -19.17
N GLY A 507 -3.95 -43.46 -18.97
CA GLY A 507 -3.87 -42.82 -17.65
C GLY A 507 -5.21 -42.70 -16.91
N ILE A 508 -6.35 -42.66 -17.59
CA ILE A 508 -7.67 -42.59 -16.94
C ILE A 508 -8.32 -43.96 -16.68
N SER A 509 -7.59 -45.06 -16.91
CA SER A 509 -8.14 -46.41 -16.74
C SER A 509 -8.65 -46.66 -15.33
N ASN A 510 -7.95 -46.15 -14.32
CA ASN A 510 -8.34 -46.32 -12.92
C ASN A 510 -9.65 -45.58 -12.59
N LEU A 511 -9.81 -44.33 -13.08
CA LEU A 511 -11.04 -43.54 -12.95
C LEU A 511 -12.25 -44.30 -13.50
N VAL A 512 -12.12 -44.90 -14.68
CA VAL A 512 -13.23 -45.57 -15.36
C VAL A 512 -13.52 -46.96 -14.78
N THR A 513 -12.49 -47.72 -14.37
CA THR A 513 -12.66 -49.12 -13.93
C THR A 513 -12.94 -49.28 -12.44
N ASN A 514 -12.30 -48.46 -11.61
CA ASN A 514 -12.38 -48.55 -10.14
C ASN A 514 -12.93 -47.28 -9.49
N GLY A 515 -12.94 -46.15 -10.23
CA GLY A 515 -13.40 -44.86 -9.76
C GLY A 515 -14.88 -44.59 -10.04
N THR A 516 -15.25 -43.31 -10.06
CA THR A 516 -16.61 -42.84 -10.34
C THR A 516 -16.59 -41.53 -11.10
N ILE A 517 -17.39 -41.47 -12.17
CA ILE A 517 -17.81 -40.25 -12.85
C ILE A 517 -19.32 -40.16 -12.63
N GLU A 518 -19.80 -39.21 -11.84
CA GLU A 518 -21.23 -39.13 -11.50
C GLU A 518 -22.08 -38.55 -12.65
N GLY A 519 -21.50 -37.65 -13.43
CA GLY A 519 -22.12 -37.01 -14.60
C GLY A 519 -21.78 -37.70 -15.91
N ASN A 520 -21.56 -36.90 -16.97
CA ASN A 520 -21.35 -37.45 -18.32
C ASN A 520 -19.87 -37.65 -18.64
N TYR A 521 -19.53 -38.80 -19.22
CA TYR A 521 -18.27 -39.02 -19.93
C TYR A 521 -18.36 -38.44 -21.35
N GLN A 522 -17.58 -37.40 -21.62
CA GLN A 522 -17.62 -36.63 -22.87
C GLN A 522 -16.23 -36.57 -23.51
N VAL A 523 -15.94 -37.54 -24.37
CA VAL A 523 -14.72 -37.58 -25.16
C VAL A 523 -15.05 -37.45 -26.64
N SER A 524 -14.63 -36.35 -27.27
CA SER A 524 -14.93 -36.05 -28.67
C SER A 524 -13.92 -35.11 -29.31
N ASN A 525 -13.79 -35.15 -30.64
CA ASN A 525 -12.88 -34.28 -31.41
C ASN A 525 -11.40 -34.36 -31.00
N ASN A 526 -10.96 -35.50 -30.48
CA ASN A 526 -9.54 -35.82 -30.27
C ASN A 526 -9.03 -36.75 -31.39
N ALA A 527 -7.73 -37.06 -31.44
CA ALA A 527 -7.20 -38.02 -32.41
C ALA A 527 -7.75 -39.44 -32.18
N PHE A 528 -7.86 -39.85 -30.90
CA PHE A 528 -8.58 -41.04 -30.48
C PHE A 528 -9.74 -40.65 -29.55
N ASN A 529 -10.92 -41.26 -29.71
CA ASN A 529 -12.09 -40.95 -28.89
C ASN A 529 -12.68 -42.25 -28.31
N PRO A 530 -12.03 -42.87 -27.31
CA PRO A 530 -12.52 -44.10 -26.70
C PRO A 530 -13.82 -43.85 -25.94
N SER A 531 -14.77 -44.78 -26.07
CA SER A 531 -15.90 -44.89 -25.13
C SER A 531 -15.43 -45.42 -23.78
N GLU A 532 -16.23 -45.25 -22.72
CA GLU A 532 -15.95 -45.85 -21.40
C GLU A 532 -15.70 -47.36 -21.51
N GLN A 533 -16.51 -48.07 -22.30
CA GLN A 533 -16.34 -49.51 -22.51
C GLN A 533 -14.99 -49.84 -23.16
N ASN A 534 -14.47 -48.99 -24.06
CA ASN A 534 -13.15 -49.21 -24.64
C ASN A 534 -12.05 -49.12 -23.59
N ILE A 535 -12.15 -48.18 -22.64
CA ILE A 535 -11.22 -48.09 -21.52
C ILE A 535 -11.32 -49.34 -20.63
N ILE A 536 -12.54 -49.78 -20.29
CA ILE A 536 -12.78 -51.00 -19.49
C ILE A 536 -12.20 -52.25 -20.15
N ASP A 537 -12.30 -52.36 -21.48
CA ASP A 537 -11.76 -53.47 -22.27
C ASP A 537 -10.24 -53.38 -22.50
N GLY A 538 -9.58 -52.32 -22.00
CA GLY A 538 -8.13 -52.07 -22.17
C GLY A 538 -7.74 -51.50 -23.53
N ASN A 539 -8.70 -51.06 -24.36
CA ASN A 539 -8.48 -50.39 -25.63
C ASN A 539 -8.40 -48.87 -25.43
N CYS A 540 -7.37 -48.43 -24.71
CA CYS A 540 -7.21 -47.04 -24.24
C CYS A 540 -6.23 -46.19 -25.06
N SER A 541 -5.57 -46.73 -26.08
CA SER A 541 -4.60 -45.99 -26.93
C SER A 541 -4.69 -46.36 -28.41
N GLN A 542 -4.34 -45.44 -29.32
CA GLN A 542 -4.19 -45.69 -30.77
C GLN A 542 -2.85 -45.28 -31.35
#